data_AF-A0A9D5RD44-F1
#
_entry.id   AF-A0A9D5RD44-F1
#
_cell.length_a   1.000
_cell.length_b   1.000
_cell.length_c   1.000
_cell.angle_alpha   90.00
_cell.angle_beta   90.00
_cell.angle_gamma   90.00
#
_symmetry.space_group_name_H-M   'P 1'
#
loop_
_entity.id
_entity.type
_entity.pdbx_description
1 polymer ?
#
loop_
_entity_poly.entity_id
_entity_poly.type
_entity_poly.pdbx_seq_one_letter_code
_entity_poly.pdbx_strand_id
1 'polypeptide(L)' 'MSDMMKALNRNPDAVPEEVLSNVMNGINAFVGEAEQFDDITMLCLKYNGPAKKDTP' A
#
# COMPACT_ATOMS: atom_id res chain seq x y z
N MET A 1 4.17 -12.89 -11.79
CA MET A 1 4.01 -12.30 -10.44
C MET A 1 3.25 -10.99 -10.63
N SER A 2 2.04 -10.89 -10.05
CA SER A 2 1.05 -9.84 -10.36
C SER A 2 1.57 -8.42 -10.15
N ASP A 3 1.06 -7.45 -10.91
CA ASP A 3 1.51 -6.05 -10.84
C ASP A 3 1.23 -5.40 -9.48
N MET A 4 0.19 -5.85 -8.79
CA MET A 4 -0.10 -5.45 -7.41
C MET A 4 1.03 -5.80 -6.43
N MET A 5 1.58 -7.01 -6.53
CA MET A 5 2.71 -7.44 -5.68
C MET A 5 3.96 -6.59 -5.91
N LYS A 6 4.19 -6.15 -7.17
CA LYS A 6 5.31 -5.24 -7.49
C LYS A 6 5.07 -3.85 -6.93
N ALA A 7 3.83 -3.34 -7.00
CA ALA A 7 3.47 -2.04 -6.44
C ALA A 7 3.65 -2.00 -4.91
N LEU A 8 3.19 -3.05 -4.22
CA LEU A 8 3.32 -3.19 -2.76
C LEU A 8 4.79 -3.31 -2.31
N ASN A 9 5.59 -4.12 -3.02
CA ASN A 9 6.98 -4.39 -2.64
C ASN A 9 8.00 -3.45 -3.31
N ARG A 10 7.54 -2.34 -3.91
CA ARG A 10 8.42 -1.39 -4.61
C ARG A 10 9.49 -0.81 -3.68
N ASN A 11 9.10 -0.53 -2.44
CA ASN A 11 9.98 -0.10 -1.35
C ASN A 11 9.53 -0.80 -0.06
N PRO A 12 10.18 -1.89 0.37
CA PRO A 12 9.77 -2.67 1.54
C PRO A 12 9.78 -1.90 2.86
N ASP A 13 10.59 -0.83 2.96
CA ASP A 13 10.74 -0.01 4.17
C ASP A 13 9.91 1.27 4.11
N ALA A 14 9.08 1.44 3.07
CA ALA A 14 8.21 2.59 2.89
C ALA A 14 7.28 2.81 4.09
N VAL A 15 7.04 4.08 4.40
CA VAL A 15 5.95 4.44 5.33
C VAL A 15 4.60 4.12 4.67
N PRO A 16 3.54 3.85 5.46
CA PRO A 16 2.22 3.47 4.92
C PRO A 16 1.68 4.39 3.81
N GLU A 17 1.92 5.70 3.93
CA GLU A 17 1.48 6.71 2.95
C GLU A 17 2.16 6.52 1.58
N GLU A 18 3.45 6.17 1.57
CA GLU A 18 4.20 5.88 0.35
C GLU A 18 3.75 4.54 -0.27
N VAL A 19 3.44 3.54 0.55
CA VAL A 19 2.87 2.27 0.08
C VAL A 19 1.53 2.50 -0.63
N LEU A 20 0.63 3.28 -0.02
CA LEU A 20 -0.65 3.63 -0.63
C LEU A 20 -0.48 4.39 -1.94
N SER A 21 0.47 5.34 -1.99
CA SER A 21 0.78 6.10 -3.21
C SER A 21 1.31 5.19 -4.33
N ASN A 22 2.16 4.22 -4.01
CA ASN A 22 2.68 3.25 -4.97
C ASN A 22 1.58 2.34 -5.55
N VAL A 23 0.67 1.87 -4.69
CA VAL A 23 -0.50 1.09 -5.12
C VAL A 23 -1.41 1.91 -6.02
N MET A 24 -1.74 3.15 -5.64
CA MET A 24 -2.58 4.04 -6.44
C MET A 24 -1.97 4.28 -7.83
N ASN A 25 -0.66 4.53 -7.89
CA ASN A 25 0.05 4.71 -9.16
C ASN A 25 0.04 3.43 -10.01
N GLY A 26 0.18 2.26 -9.38
CA GLY A 26 0.06 0.98 -10.05
C GLY A 26 -1.33 0.76 -10.64
N ILE A 27 -2.39 1.08 -9.89
CA ILE A 27 -3.78 1.02 -10.36
C ILE A 27 -3.98 1.99 -11.53
N ASN A 28 -3.56 3.24 -11.41
CA ASN A 28 -3.68 4.24 -12.48
C ASN A 28 -2.93 3.80 -13.75
N ALA A 29 -1.73 3.23 -13.61
CA ALA A 29 -0.97 2.72 -14.76
C ALA A 29 -1.61 1.48 -15.41
N PHE A 30 -2.26 0.63 -14.61
CA PHE A 30 -2.98 -0.54 -15.10
C PHE A 30 -4.29 -0.18 -15.79
N VAL A 31 -5.05 0.77 -15.22
CA VAL A 31 -6.30 1.30 -15.79
C VAL A 31 -6.03 2.14 -17.03
N GLY A 32 -4.91 2.86 -17.08
CA GLY A 32 -4.51 3.69 -18.22
C GLY A 32 -5.51 4.83 -18.44
N GLU A 33 -6.10 4.89 -19.64
CA GLU A 33 -7.15 5.87 -19.98
C GLU A 33 -8.58 5.32 -19.81
N ALA A 34 -8.73 4.07 -19.36
CA ALA A 34 -10.04 3.50 -19.12
C ALA A 34 -10.72 4.19 -17.93
N GLU A 35 -12.03 4.39 -18.01
CA GLU A 35 -12.81 4.91 -16.89
C GLU A 35 -12.77 3.90 -15.74
N GLN A 36 -12.46 4.36 -14.53
CA GLN A 36 -12.49 3.52 -13.34
C GLN A 36 -13.95 3.40 -12.90
N PHE A 37 -14.53 2.19 -12.99
CA PHE A 37 -15.99 1.99 -12.87
C PHE A 37 -16.49 1.80 -11.43
N ASP A 38 -15.62 1.52 -10.45
CA ASP A 38 -15.99 1.26 -9.05
C ASP A 38 -15.14 2.09 -8.06
N ASP A 39 -15.74 2.52 -6.96
CA ASP A 39 -15.04 3.22 -5.87
C ASP A 39 -14.07 2.29 -5.13
N ILE A 40 -12.83 2.73 -4.92
CA ILE A 40 -11.81 1.99 -4.17
C ILE A 40 -11.50 2.70 -2.85
N THR A 41 -11.56 1.96 -1.74
CA THR A 41 -11.03 2.40 -0.44
C THR A 41 -9.76 1.62 -0.10
N MET A 42 -8.68 2.33 0.24
CA MET A 42 -7.38 1.71 0.59
C MET A 42 -7.01 2.03 2.04
N LEU A 43 -6.55 1.01 2.78
CA LEU A 43 -6.06 1.13 4.16
C LEU A 43 -4.70 0.42 4.29
N CYS A 44 -3.70 1.11 4.83
CA CYS A 44 -2.39 0.55 5.12
C CYS A 44 -2.07 0.69 6.61
N LEU A 45 -1.58 -0.38 7.23
CA LEU A 45 -1.23 -0.43 8.65
C LEU A 45 0.24 -0.85 8.79
N LYS A 46 1.01 -0.08 9.56
CA LYS A 46 2.35 -0.48 10.00
C LYS A 46 2.27 -1.07 11.40
N TYR A 47 2.61 -2.35 11.52
CA TYR A 47 2.71 -3.01 12.82
C TYR A 47 4.09 -2.71 13.46
N ASN A 48 4.08 -1.99 14.59
CA ASN A 48 5.31 -1.59 15.29
C ASN A 48 5.75 -2.60 16.38
N GLY A 49 5.17 -3.81 16.40
CA GLY A 49 5.40 -4.80 17.45
C GLY A 49 4.51 -4.61 18.68
N PRO A 50 4.59 -5.52 19.66
CA PRO A 50 3.86 -5.39 20.92
C PRO A 50 4.37 -4.17 21.69
N ALA A 51 3.46 -3.47 22.37
CA ALA A 51 3.86 -2.42 23.32
C ALA A 51 4.81 -3.03 24.35
N LYS A 52 5.94 -2.36 24.62
CA LYS A 52 6.83 -2.78 25.70
C LYS A 52 6.00 -2.82 26.99
N LYS A 53 5.93 -3.99 27.64
CA LYS A 53 5.48 -4.06 29.02
C LYS A 53 6.58 -3.39 29.85
N ASP A 54 6.28 -2.24 30.42
CA ASP A 54 7.09 -1.69 31.50
C ASP A 54 7.01 -2.68 32.66
N THR A 55 8.01 -3.55 32.77
CA THR A 55 8.21 -4.36 33.97
C THR A 55 8.77 -3.42 35.04
N PRO A 56 8.11 -3.32 36.22
CA PRO A 56 8.57 -2.48 37.33
C PRO A 56 9.93 -2.91 37.88
#